data_AF-A0AAW2WGD4-F1
#
_entry.id   AF-A0AAW2WGD4-F1
#
_cell.length_a   1.000
_cell.length_b   1.000
_cell.length_c   1.000
_cell.angle_alpha   90.00
_cell.angle_beta   90.00
_cell.angle_gamma   90.00
#
_symmetry.space_group_name_H-M   'P 1'
#
loop_
_entity.id
_entity.type
_entity.pdbx_description
1 polymer ?
#
loop_
_entity_poly.entity_id
_entity_poly.type
_entity_poly.pdbx_seq_one_letter_code
_entity_poly.pdbx_strand_id
1 'polypeptide(L)'
;MTNDIQKQYDRHDDVASIMLHMKEVYAVPDRHIRYAATKAFFGTKMTEGSSVREHGIKMLSLVKKLEDLQAGLDNDTYIDVILQSLPPSYDPFDVNYNMDGLEKSINELINMLAKYEATTKKSERRCWSGGFDL
;
A
#
# COMPACT_ATOMS: atom_id res chain seq x y z
N MET A 1 53.13 19.83 -28.12
CA MET A 1 53.10 18.48 -27.52
C MET A 1 51.84 18.38 -26.70
N THR A 2 50.76 17.89 -27.29
CA THR A 2 49.48 17.69 -26.61
C THR A 2 49.59 16.38 -25.86
N ASN A 3 49.55 16.48 -24.53
CA ASN A 3 49.94 15.42 -23.61
C ASN A 3 48.96 14.24 -23.75
N ASP A 4 49.47 13.00 -23.86
CA ASP A 4 48.67 11.76 -23.96
C ASP A 4 47.67 11.59 -22.80
N ILE A 5 47.90 12.31 -21.71
CA ILE A 5 47.00 12.46 -20.56
C ILE A 5 45.66 13.12 -20.96
N GLN A 6 45.69 14.10 -21.89
CA GLN A 6 44.47 14.75 -22.40
C GLN A 6 43.65 13.77 -23.26
N LYS A 7 44.31 12.90 -24.02
CA LYS A 7 43.68 11.86 -24.85
C LYS A 7 43.06 10.73 -24.02
N GLN A 8 43.58 10.46 -22.82
CA GLN A 8 42.95 9.51 -21.89
C GLN A 8 41.69 10.07 -21.21
N TYR A 9 41.60 11.40 -21.08
CA TYR A 9 40.44 12.07 -20.49
C TYR A 9 39.25 12.19 -21.45
N ASP A 10 39.48 12.03 -22.76
CA ASP A 10 38.43 11.92 -23.78
C ASP A 10 37.67 10.57 -23.72
N ARG A 11 38.02 9.65 -22.81
CA ARG A 11 37.19 8.47 -22.48
C ARG A 11 36.03 8.81 -21.54
N HIS A 12 35.48 10.02 -21.64
CA HIS A 12 34.31 10.41 -20.87
C HIS A 12 33.05 9.64 -21.32
N ASP A 13 33.05 9.14 -22.57
CA ASP A 13 32.05 8.20 -23.09
C ASP A 13 32.11 6.83 -22.38
N ASP A 14 33.26 6.43 -21.84
CA ASP A 14 33.46 5.15 -21.15
C ASP A 14 32.84 5.17 -19.75
N VAL A 15 32.99 6.27 -19.00
CA VAL A 15 32.38 6.40 -17.66
C VAL A 15 30.85 6.45 -17.75
N ALA A 16 30.30 7.21 -18.70
CA ALA A 16 28.87 7.25 -18.93
C ALA A 16 28.32 5.87 -19.36
N SER A 17 29.04 5.16 -20.22
CA SER A 17 28.69 3.82 -20.69
C SER A 17 28.80 2.76 -19.59
N ILE A 18 29.82 2.83 -18.73
CA ILE A 18 29.97 1.96 -17.55
C ILE A 18 28.85 2.25 -16.54
N MET A 19 28.51 3.51 -16.30
CA MET A 19 27.39 3.88 -15.43
C MET A 19 26.04 3.42 -15.99
N LEU A 20 25.83 3.52 -17.31
CA LEU A 20 24.63 3.03 -17.98
C LEU A 20 24.54 1.51 -17.87
N HIS A 21 25.63 0.80 -18.17
CA HIS A 21 25.71 -0.65 -18.07
C HIS A 21 25.52 -1.14 -16.63
N MET A 22 26.09 -0.46 -15.64
CA MET A 22 25.82 -0.75 -14.23
C MET A 22 24.35 -0.52 -13.88
N LYS A 23 23.72 0.56 -14.35
CA LYS A 23 22.28 0.77 -14.18
C LYS A 23 21.46 -0.33 -14.85
N GLU A 24 21.86 -0.83 -16.01
CA GLU A 24 21.17 -1.90 -16.73
C GLU A 24 21.34 -3.27 -16.06
N VAL A 25 22.56 -3.60 -15.61
CA VAL A 25 22.89 -4.90 -14.99
C VAL A 25 22.36 -5.00 -13.56
N TYR A 26 22.35 -3.88 -12.82
CA TYR A 26 21.81 -3.80 -11.45
C TYR A 26 20.40 -3.24 -11.38
N ALA A 27 19.78 -2.87 -12.52
CA ALA A 27 18.35 -2.64 -12.55
C ALA A 27 17.67 -3.94 -12.17
N VAL A 28 17.09 -3.98 -10.97
CA VAL A 28 16.04 -4.97 -10.69
C VAL A 28 14.96 -4.68 -11.71
N PRO A 29 14.64 -5.60 -12.65
CA PRO A 29 13.72 -5.25 -13.71
C PRO A 29 12.40 -4.81 -13.08
N ASP A 30 11.82 -3.72 -13.56
CA ASP A 30 10.58 -3.14 -13.00
C ASP A 30 9.50 -4.20 -12.81
N ARG A 31 9.49 -5.23 -13.68
CA ARG A 31 8.64 -6.42 -13.55
C ARG A 31 8.80 -7.16 -12.22
N HIS A 32 10.02 -7.40 -11.74
CA HIS A 32 10.26 -8.10 -10.47
C HIS A 32 9.83 -7.25 -9.27
N ILE A 33 10.13 -5.95 -9.28
CA ILE A 33 9.71 -5.03 -8.22
C ILE A 33 8.18 -4.93 -8.17
N ARG A 34 7.55 -4.75 -9.34
CA ARG A 34 6.10 -4.70 -9.48
C ARG A 34 5.45 -6.00 -9.05
N TYR A 35 6.00 -7.15 -9.43
CA TYR A 35 5.52 -8.45 -8.96
C TYR A 35 5.59 -8.58 -7.44
N ALA A 36 6.70 -8.17 -6.82
CA ALA A 36 6.85 -8.22 -5.37
C ALA A 36 5.86 -7.28 -4.65
N ALA A 37 5.67 -6.05 -5.15
CA ALA A 37 4.70 -5.11 -4.62
C ALA A 37 3.25 -5.64 -4.77
N THR A 38 2.93 -6.21 -5.93
CA THR A 38 1.62 -6.81 -6.21
C THR A 38 1.36 -7.97 -5.25
N LYS A 39 2.32 -8.90 -5.11
CA LYS A 39 2.23 -10.02 -4.18
C LYS A 39 2.04 -9.54 -2.74
N ALA A 40 2.76 -8.50 -2.32
CA ALA A 40 2.61 -7.93 -0.98
C ALA A 40 1.24 -7.29 -0.78
N PHE A 41 0.71 -6.58 -1.78
CA PHE A 41 -0.60 -5.95 -1.73
C PHE A 41 -1.73 -6.97 -1.59
N PHE A 42 -1.82 -7.93 -2.50
CA PHE A 42 -2.86 -8.97 -2.46
C PHE A 42 -2.70 -9.95 -1.28
N GLY A 43 -1.47 -10.15 -0.78
CA GLY A 43 -1.18 -11.06 0.32
C GLY A 43 -1.27 -10.45 1.71
N THR A 44 -1.38 -9.12 1.84
CA THR A 44 -1.46 -8.46 3.15
C THR A 44 -2.85 -8.65 3.72
N LYS A 45 -2.94 -9.23 4.92
CA LYS A 45 -4.18 -9.41 5.69
C LYS A 45 -4.03 -8.74 7.05
N MET A 46 -5.12 -8.18 7.56
CA MET A 46 -5.20 -7.60 8.89
C MET A 46 -5.47 -8.68 9.93
N THR A 47 -4.78 -8.61 11.06
CA THR A 47 -5.02 -9.53 12.19
C THR A 47 -6.24 -9.09 12.98
N GLU A 48 -7.07 -10.03 13.43
CA GLU A 48 -8.21 -9.76 14.30
C GLU A 48 -7.80 -8.94 15.54
N GLY A 49 -8.58 -7.90 15.87
CA GLY A 49 -8.31 -6.99 17.00
C GLY A 49 -7.14 -6.01 16.83
N SER A 50 -6.39 -6.06 15.72
CA SER A 50 -5.32 -5.09 15.43
C SER A 50 -5.86 -3.73 14.91
N SER A 51 -4.99 -2.71 14.89
CA SER A 51 -5.36 -1.34 14.51
C SER A 51 -5.66 -1.22 13.01
N VAL A 52 -6.92 -0.89 12.68
CA VAL A 52 -7.32 -0.68 11.28
C VAL A 52 -6.63 0.51 10.62
N ARG A 53 -6.23 1.51 11.42
CA ARG A 53 -5.50 2.68 10.93
C ARG A 53 -4.09 2.32 10.50
N GLU A 54 -3.39 1.51 11.28
CA GLU A 54 -2.04 1.04 10.94
C GLU A 54 -2.06 0.16 9.70
N HIS A 55 -3.02 -0.77 9.64
CA HIS A 55 -3.24 -1.60 8.45
C HIS A 55 -3.58 -0.78 7.21
N GLY A 56 -4.49 0.20 7.33
CA GLY A 56 -4.87 1.11 6.24
C GLY A 56 -3.69 1.91 5.70
N ILE A 57 -2.83 2.46 6.57
CA ILE A 57 -1.61 3.18 6.15
C ILE A 57 -0.66 2.24 5.40
N LYS A 58 -0.49 1.00 5.87
CA LYS A 58 0.31 -0.02 5.19
C LYS A 58 -0.24 -0.31 3.79
N MET A 59 -1.54 -0.53 3.66
CA MET A 59 -2.18 -0.75 2.35
C MET A 59 -2.01 0.46 1.43
N LEU A 60 -2.22 1.68 1.91
CA LEU A 60 -2.01 2.91 1.13
C LEU A 60 -0.56 3.05 0.64
N SER A 61 0.42 2.65 1.45
CA SER A 61 1.82 2.66 1.02
C SER A 61 2.11 1.68 -0.12
N LEU A 62 1.43 0.52 -0.13
CA LEU A 62 1.54 -0.47 -1.20
C LEU A 62 0.86 0.02 -2.48
N VAL A 63 -0.30 0.68 -2.35
CA VAL A 63 -0.99 1.32 -3.48
C VAL A 63 -0.09 2.35 -4.15
N LYS A 64 0.45 3.31 -3.40
CA LYS A 64 1.37 4.34 -3.95
C LYS A 64 2.55 3.71 -4.69
N LYS A 65 3.12 2.65 -4.11
CA LYS A 65 4.21 1.90 -4.74
C LYS A 65 3.78 1.24 -6.05
N LEU A 66 2.54 0.74 -6.15
CA LEU A 66 2.00 0.15 -7.38
C LEU A 66 1.69 1.22 -8.44
N GLU A 67 1.22 2.40 -8.03
CA GLU A 67 1.02 3.56 -8.91
C GLU A 67 2.37 4.03 -9.50
N ASP A 68 3.39 4.18 -8.65
CA ASP A 68 4.75 4.56 -9.08
C ASP A 68 5.34 3.56 -10.09
N LEU A 69 5.00 2.28 -9.95
CA LEU A 69 5.42 1.18 -10.84
C LEU A 69 4.48 0.98 -12.05
N GLN A 70 3.51 1.89 -12.23
CA GLN A 70 2.51 1.86 -13.30
C GLN A 70 1.87 0.47 -13.44
N ALA A 71 1.39 -0.08 -12.32
CA ALA A 71 0.81 -1.42 -12.28
C ALA A 71 -0.50 -1.56 -13.06
N GLY A 72 -1.16 -0.43 -13.39
CA GLY A 72 -2.38 -0.42 -14.21
C GLY A 72 -3.63 -0.91 -13.49
N LEU A 73 -3.65 -0.85 -12.15
CA LEU A 73 -4.83 -1.13 -11.35
C LEU A 73 -5.63 0.16 -11.13
N ASP A 74 -6.95 0.05 -11.15
CA ASP A 74 -7.85 1.16 -10.84
C ASP A 74 -8.10 1.30 -9.33
N ASN A 75 -8.68 2.44 -8.95
CA ASN A 75 -8.98 2.75 -7.55
C ASN A 75 -9.96 1.75 -6.92
N ASP A 76 -10.92 1.25 -7.69
CA ASP A 76 -11.91 0.28 -7.22
C ASP A 76 -11.24 -1.05 -6.87
N THR A 77 -10.31 -1.54 -7.71
CA THR A 77 -9.51 -2.72 -7.42
C THR A 77 -8.69 -2.55 -6.13
N TYR A 78 -8.12 -1.36 -5.90
CA TYR A 78 -7.40 -1.11 -4.65
C TYR A 78 -8.32 -1.17 -3.44
N ILE A 79 -9.52 -0.59 -3.54
CA ILE A 79 -10.54 -0.62 -2.49
C ILE A 79 -10.98 -2.05 -2.21
N ASP A 80 -11.33 -2.81 -3.25
CA ASP A 80 -11.78 -4.20 -3.13
C ASP A 80 -10.76 -5.07 -2.40
N VAL A 81 -9.47 -4.92 -2.73
CA VAL A 81 -8.39 -5.68 -2.06
C VAL A 81 -8.22 -5.23 -0.62
N ILE A 82 -8.38 -3.93 -0.32
CA ILE A 82 -8.35 -3.43 1.06
C ILE A 82 -9.51 -4.01 1.87
N LEU A 83 -10.73 -4.01 1.35
CA LEU A 83 -11.90 -4.60 2.02
C LEU A 83 -11.67 -6.11 2.26
N GLN A 84 -11.24 -6.85 1.23
CA GLN A 84 -10.91 -8.28 1.34
C GLN A 84 -9.73 -8.59 2.30
N SER A 85 -8.94 -7.59 2.70
CA SER A 85 -7.83 -7.77 3.64
C SER A 85 -8.25 -7.67 5.10
N LEU A 86 -9.47 -7.19 5.37
CA LEU A 86 -10.01 -7.05 6.72
C LEU A 86 -10.39 -8.42 7.31
N PRO A 87 -10.44 -8.55 8.64
CA PRO A 87 -10.88 -9.76 9.29
C PRO A 87 -12.42 -9.82 9.38
N PRO A 88 -13.02 -10.99 9.63
CA PRO A 88 -14.48 -11.18 9.59
C PRO A 88 -15.29 -10.27 10.53
N SER A 89 -14.69 -9.72 11.59
CA SER A 89 -15.36 -8.74 12.46
C SER A 89 -15.78 -7.45 11.74
N TYR A 90 -15.27 -7.21 10.53
CA TYR A 90 -15.62 -6.08 9.67
C TYR A 90 -16.68 -6.42 8.62
N ASP A 91 -17.18 -7.67 8.51
CA ASP A 91 -18.25 -8.04 7.58
C ASP A 91 -19.48 -7.09 7.63
N PRO A 92 -19.94 -6.58 8.81
CA PRO A 92 -21.04 -5.61 8.85
C PRO A 92 -20.72 -4.26 8.19
N PHE A 93 -19.44 -3.88 8.15
CA PHE A 93 -18.99 -2.67 7.45
C PHE A 93 -19.14 -2.83 5.94
N ASP A 94 -18.76 -3.98 5.38
CA ASP A 94 -18.79 -4.24 3.94
C ASP A 94 -20.22 -4.17 3.39
N VAL A 95 -21.19 -4.74 4.11
CA VAL A 95 -22.62 -4.65 3.78
C VAL A 95 -23.09 -3.20 3.74
N ASN A 96 -22.62 -2.37 4.66
CA ASN A 96 -23.01 -0.96 4.74
C ASN A 96 -22.24 -0.08 3.73
N TYR A 97 -21.01 -0.43 3.39
CA TYR A 97 -20.16 0.31 2.45
C TYR A 97 -20.75 0.32 1.04
N ASN A 98 -21.30 -0.82 0.60
CA ASN A 98 -21.88 -1.01 -0.73
C ASN A 98 -23.15 -0.17 -1.01
N MET A 99 -23.76 0.45 0.00
CA MET A 99 -24.98 1.24 -0.18
C MET A 99 -24.74 2.72 -0.54
N ASP A 100 -23.51 3.21 -0.41
CA ASP A 100 -23.25 4.66 -0.44
C ASP A 100 -22.95 5.25 -1.83
N GLY A 101 -22.84 4.46 -2.90
CA GLY A 101 -22.85 4.91 -4.31
C GLY A 101 -21.81 5.97 -4.75
N LEU A 102 -20.91 6.40 -3.88
CA LEU A 102 -19.92 7.45 -4.14
C LEU A 102 -18.57 6.84 -4.48
N GLU A 103 -17.92 7.39 -5.51
CA GLU A 103 -16.48 7.21 -5.72
C GLU A 103 -15.76 7.67 -4.45
N LYS A 104 -15.04 6.76 -3.80
CA LYS A 104 -14.32 7.03 -2.55
C LYS A 104 -12.83 6.91 -2.80
N SER A 105 -12.05 7.81 -2.22
CA SER A 105 -10.61 7.64 -2.15
C SER A 105 -10.22 6.63 -1.07
N ILE A 106 -9.04 6.01 -1.21
CA ILE A 106 -8.50 5.09 -0.20
C ILE A 106 -8.36 5.78 1.18
N ASN A 107 -8.03 7.07 1.21
CA ASN A 107 -7.93 7.81 2.47
C ASN A 107 -9.30 7.94 3.17
N GLU A 108 -10.36 8.16 2.40
CA GLU A 108 -11.72 8.20 2.95
C GLU A 108 -12.15 6.83 3.47
N LEU A 109 -11.85 5.76 2.74
CA LEU A 109 -12.07 4.39 3.20
C LEU A 109 -11.39 4.14 4.55
N ILE A 110 -10.10 4.47 4.69
CA ILE A 110 -9.36 4.30 5.96
C ILE A 110 -10.01 5.10 7.10
N ASN A 111 -10.47 6.31 6.82
CA ASN A 111 -11.16 7.14 7.82
C ASN A 111 -12.53 6.55 8.22
N MET A 112 -13.28 5.98 7.27
CA MET A 112 -14.55 5.30 7.56
C MET A 112 -14.32 4.06 8.42
N LEU A 113 -13.33 3.23 8.08
CA LEU A 113 -12.95 2.04 8.86
C LEU A 113 -12.52 2.41 10.28
N ALA A 114 -11.70 3.46 10.45
CA ALA A 114 -11.29 3.93 11.77
C ALA A 114 -12.46 4.44 12.61
N LYS A 115 -13.45 5.10 12.00
CA LYS A 115 -14.69 5.51 12.69
C LYS A 115 -15.49 4.29 13.12
N TYR A 116 -15.64 3.29 12.25
CA TYR A 116 -16.33 2.04 12.56
C TYR A 116 -15.68 1.34 13.76
N GLU A 117 -14.36 1.14 13.74
CA GLU A 117 -13.60 0.53 14.84
C GLU A 117 -13.80 1.27 16.18
N ALA A 118 -13.85 2.61 16.17
CA ALA A 118 -14.09 3.39 17.38
C ALA A 118 -15.52 3.20 17.92
N THR A 119 -16.50 3.05 17.04
CA THR A 119 -17.91 2.83 17.44
C THR A 119 -18.15 1.44 18.02
N THR A 120 -17.54 0.40 17.43
CA THR A 120 -17.64 -0.98 17.92
C THR A 120 -16.98 -1.11 19.30
N LYS A 121 -15.74 -0.63 19.47
CA LYS A 121 -15.05 -0.57 20.78
C LYS A 121 -15.78 0.23 21.85
N LYS A 122 -16.58 1.25 21.46
CA LYS A 122 -17.42 2.02 22.40
C LYS A 122 -18.70 1.27 22.77
N SER A 123 -19.25 0.46 21.88
CA SER A 123 -20.43 -0.36 22.15
C SER A 123 -20.10 -1.50 23.13
N GLU A 124 -18.98 -2.19 22.92
CA GLU A 124 -18.50 -3.26 23.80
C GLU A 124 -18.26 -2.76 25.22
N ARG A 125 -17.55 -1.64 25.40
CA ARG A 125 -17.31 -1.06 26.73
C ARG A 125 -18.59 -0.72 27.49
N ARG A 126 -19.65 -0.28 26.78
CA ARG A 126 -20.95 0.05 27.40
C ARG A 126 -21.71 -1.18 27.87
N CYS A 127 -21.62 -2.30 27.14
CA CYS A 127 -22.24 -3.56 27.55
C CYS A 127 -21.59 -4.14 28.82
N TRP A 128 -20.28 -3.95 29.00
CA TRP A 128 -19.55 -4.47 30.17
C TRP A 128 -19.70 -3.59 31.41
N SER A 129 -19.91 -2.28 31.24
CA SER A 129 -20.14 -1.35 32.37
C SER A 129 -21.54 -1.45 33.00
N GLY A 130 -22.47 -2.19 32.41
CA GLY A 130 -23.85 -2.34 32.91
C GLY A 130 -24.12 -3.63 33.68
N GLY A 131 -23.10 -4.46 33.95
CA GLY A 131 -23.25 -5.81 34.52
C GLY A 131 -22.76 -6.01 35.96
N PHE A 132 -22.47 -4.93 36.70
CA PHE A 132 -21.96 -4.99 38.09
C PHE A 132 -22.78 -4.16 39.09
N ASP A 133 -24.10 -4.09 38.87
CA ASP A 133 -25.05 -3.66 39.90
C ASP A 133 -26.02 -4.82 40.16
N LEU A 134 -25.61 -5.76 41.03
CA LEU A 134 -26.44 -6.65 41.88
C LEU A 134 -25.56 -7.47 42.83
#